data_AF-A0A8S4FM03-F1
#
_entry.id   AF-A0A8S4FM03-F1
#
_cell.length_a   1.000
_cell.length_b   1.000
_cell.length_c   1.000
_cell.angle_alpha   90.00
_cell.angle_beta   90.00
_cell.angle_gamma   90.00
#
_symmetry.space_group_name_H-M   'P 1'
#
loop_
_entity.id
_entity.type
_entity.pdbx_description
1 polymer ?
#
loop_
_entity_poly.entity_id
_entity_poly.type
_entity_poly.pdbx_seq_one_letter_code
_entity_poly.pdbx_strand_id
1 'polypeptide(L)'
;MIGVFLKLKNSVLKALIDWKSEISFSEDEIQTLSEIHNSLNVVKLAVLSICRRDATLHTADTTLKFLLKKLDEQNSALSFKLAMNLRSRIKQRRLLLAGVLHYLHDWEDFSTQDDDDTHTFPKPNGIDIADTITNLLQQLKYKPKDTDTIPVILSERSVLSSSSSSDAEVVVHELTLQEQLDKELEKCKKTPKNRSDFDLSGFIKVEQAMYESGGQRGVYLTEAYRYLMCVLPTSVESERAFSSAGYFCTKIRSTLSDEMLDALLFLRAHYQEQRSLKK
;
A
#
# COMPACT_ATOMS: atom_id res chain seq x y z
N MET A 1 7.82 -20.68 -24.79
CA MET A 1 7.61 -21.96 -25.50
C MET A 1 6.40 -21.88 -26.42
N ILE A 2 5.16 -21.79 -25.91
CA ILE A 2 3.93 -21.77 -26.74
C ILE A 2 3.96 -20.66 -27.81
N GLY A 3 4.32 -19.42 -27.45
CA GLY A 3 4.42 -18.33 -28.42
C GLY A 3 5.51 -18.53 -29.48
N VAL A 4 6.53 -19.36 -29.23
CA VAL A 4 7.54 -19.74 -30.23
C VAL A 4 6.97 -20.82 -31.14
N PHE A 5 6.29 -21.83 -30.57
CA PHE A 5 5.61 -22.87 -31.33
C PHE A 5 4.58 -22.26 -32.29
N LEU A 6 3.70 -21.36 -31.83
CA LEU A 6 2.68 -20.73 -32.68
C LEU A 6 3.29 -19.95 -33.86
N LYS A 7 4.47 -19.34 -33.68
CA LYS A 7 5.22 -18.68 -34.77
C LYS A 7 5.83 -19.67 -35.76
N LEU A 8 6.28 -20.82 -35.28
CA LEU A 8 6.96 -21.84 -36.07
C LEU A 8 6.02 -22.96 -36.54
N LYS A 9 4.72 -22.91 -36.25
CA LYS A 9 3.78 -24.02 -36.48
C LYS A 9 3.84 -24.58 -37.90
N ASN A 10 3.92 -23.71 -38.90
CA ASN A 10 3.98 -24.10 -40.31
C ASN A 10 5.30 -24.82 -40.65
N SER A 11 6.41 -24.37 -40.07
CA SER A 11 7.71 -25.01 -40.23
C SER A 11 7.76 -26.37 -39.54
N VAL A 12 7.17 -26.48 -38.34
CA VAL A 12 7.06 -27.73 -37.59
C VAL A 12 6.18 -28.73 -38.35
N LEU A 13 5.01 -28.32 -38.86
CA LEU A 13 4.13 -29.17 -39.65
C LEU A 13 4.81 -29.69 -40.93
N LYS A 14 5.53 -28.82 -41.65
CA LYS A 14 6.32 -29.24 -42.83
C LYS A 14 7.40 -30.25 -42.47
N ALA A 15 8.15 -29.99 -41.40
CA ALA A 15 9.19 -30.92 -40.93
C ALA A 15 8.60 -32.28 -40.52
N LEU A 16 7.41 -32.32 -39.91
CA LEU A 16 6.73 -33.58 -39.56
C LEU A 16 6.31 -34.37 -40.81
N ILE A 17 5.85 -33.69 -41.86
CA ILE A 17 5.54 -34.30 -43.16
C ILE A 17 6.81 -34.87 -43.80
N ASP A 18 7.88 -34.10 -43.84
CA ASP A 18 9.18 -34.53 -44.39
C ASP A 18 9.73 -35.75 -43.65
N TRP A 19 9.51 -35.81 -42.33
CA TRP A 19 9.93 -36.93 -41.49
C TRP A 19 8.97 -38.13 -41.51
N LYS A 20 7.84 -38.04 -42.22
CA LYS A 20 6.77 -39.06 -42.25
C LYS A 20 6.26 -39.43 -40.85
N SER A 21 6.20 -38.46 -39.95
CA SER A 21 5.67 -38.64 -38.61
C SER A 21 4.14 -38.79 -38.66
N GLU A 22 3.61 -39.70 -37.84
CA GLU A 22 2.15 -39.87 -37.66
C GLU A 22 1.52 -38.75 -36.82
N ILE A 23 2.36 -37.98 -36.11
CA ILE A 23 1.92 -36.85 -35.28
C ILE A 23 1.41 -35.73 -36.19
N SER A 24 0.14 -35.37 -36.03
CA SER A 24 -0.49 -34.21 -36.64
C SER A 24 -1.13 -33.34 -35.56
N PHE A 25 -1.19 -32.04 -35.81
CA PHE A 25 -1.89 -31.10 -34.93
C PHE A 25 -3.21 -30.71 -35.58
N SER A 26 -4.30 -30.81 -34.83
CA SER A 26 -5.59 -30.31 -35.30
C SER A 26 -5.65 -28.78 -35.20
N GLU A 27 -6.53 -28.15 -36.00
CA GLU A 27 -6.76 -26.71 -35.86
C GLU A 27 -7.36 -26.36 -34.49
N ASP A 28 -8.13 -27.26 -33.88
CA ASP A 28 -8.69 -27.07 -32.54
C ASP A 28 -7.58 -27.06 -31.46
N GLU A 29 -6.57 -27.91 -31.59
CA GLU A 29 -5.41 -27.92 -30.69
C GLU A 29 -4.59 -26.64 -30.84
N ILE A 30 -4.40 -26.17 -32.07
CA ILE A 30 -3.69 -24.90 -32.35
C ILE A 30 -4.48 -23.72 -31.79
N GLN A 31 -5.81 -23.74 -31.91
CA GLN A 31 -6.69 -22.72 -31.35
C GLN A 31 -6.62 -22.72 -29.82
N THR A 32 -6.64 -23.89 -29.18
CA THR A 32 -6.46 -24.04 -27.73
C THR A 32 -5.11 -23.47 -27.28
N LEU A 33 -4.03 -23.73 -28.01
CA LEU A 33 -2.71 -23.16 -27.72
C LEU A 33 -2.69 -21.63 -27.88
N SER A 34 -3.43 -21.09 -28.83
CA SER A 34 -3.62 -19.65 -29.01
C SER A 34 -4.33 -19.02 -27.81
N GLU A 35 -5.39 -19.64 -27.32
CA GLU A 35 -6.12 -19.19 -26.11
C GLU A 35 -5.24 -19.20 -24.86
N ILE A 36 -4.46 -20.27 -24.67
CA ILE A 36 -3.47 -20.36 -23.58
C ILE A 36 -2.44 -19.23 -23.73
N HIS A 37 -1.91 -19.02 -24.93
CA HIS A 37 -0.94 -17.96 -25.17
C HIS A 37 -1.49 -16.58 -24.85
N ASN A 38 -2.71 -16.28 -25.27
CA ASN A 38 -3.35 -14.98 -25.05
C ASN A 38 -3.63 -14.73 -23.57
N SER A 39 -4.12 -15.73 -22.84
CA SER A 39 -4.34 -15.65 -21.39
C SER A 39 -3.01 -15.41 -20.65
N LEU A 40 -1.98 -16.19 -20.97
CA LEU A 40 -0.66 -16.06 -20.34
C LEU A 40 0.06 -14.76 -20.73
N ASN A 41 -0.24 -14.16 -21.88
CA ASN A 41 0.35 -12.90 -22.27
C ASN A 41 -0.12 -11.75 -21.36
N VAL A 42 -1.39 -11.75 -20.94
CA VAL A 42 -1.89 -10.77 -19.96
C VAL A 42 -1.17 -10.96 -18.62
N VAL A 43 -1.03 -12.21 -18.16
CA VAL A 43 -0.29 -12.53 -16.94
C VAL A 43 1.17 -12.05 -17.03
N LYS A 44 1.84 -12.28 -18.16
CA LYS A 44 3.20 -11.81 -18.41
C LYS A 44 3.30 -10.29 -18.27
N LEU A 45 2.39 -9.54 -18.88
CA LEU A 45 2.41 -8.08 -18.82
C LEU A 45 2.18 -7.58 -17.38
N ALA A 46 1.26 -8.19 -16.64
CA ALA A 46 1.02 -7.89 -15.24
C ALA A 46 2.28 -8.16 -14.40
N VAL A 47 2.89 -9.34 -14.51
CA VAL A 47 4.13 -9.67 -13.81
C VAL A 47 5.24 -8.67 -14.12
N LEU A 48 5.45 -8.33 -15.39
CA LEU A 48 6.46 -7.35 -15.78
C LEU A 48 6.21 -5.95 -15.18
N SER A 49 4.94 -5.55 -15.05
CA SER A 49 4.57 -4.27 -14.42
C SER A 49 4.85 -4.26 -12.92
N ILE A 50 4.49 -5.32 -12.19
CA ILE A 50 4.75 -5.43 -10.74
C ILE A 50 6.25 -5.59 -10.45
N CYS A 51 7.03 -6.11 -11.40
CA CYS A 51 8.49 -6.28 -11.29
C CYS A 51 9.29 -5.04 -11.75
N ARG A 52 8.64 -3.89 -11.94
CA ARG A 52 9.34 -2.63 -12.20
C ARG A 52 9.96 -2.08 -10.91
N ARG A 53 10.98 -1.22 -11.04
CA ARG A 53 11.71 -0.65 -9.89
C ARG A 53 10.91 0.38 -9.12
N ASP A 54 9.99 1.06 -9.80
CA ASP A 54 9.07 2.06 -9.27
C ASP A 54 7.73 1.45 -8.82
N ALA A 55 7.59 0.12 -8.88
CA ALA A 55 6.38 -0.56 -8.45
C ALA A 55 6.24 -0.49 -6.92
N THR A 56 5.09 0.00 -6.47
CA THR A 56 4.66 0.01 -5.07
C THR A 56 3.51 -0.97 -4.86
N LEU A 57 3.17 -1.23 -3.60
CA LEU A 57 2.03 -2.06 -3.26
C LEU A 57 0.71 -1.53 -3.87
N HIS A 58 0.55 -0.22 -4.01
CA HIS A 58 -0.60 0.39 -4.69
C HIS A 58 -0.61 0.07 -6.19
N THR A 59 0.53 0.24 -6.89
CA THR A 59 0.60 -0.11 -8.33
C THR A 59 0.41 -1.59 -8.60
N ALA A 60 0.78 -2.45 -7.64
CA ALA A 60 0.56 -3.88 -7.71
C ALA A 60 -0.93 -4.21 -7.72
N ASP A 61 -1.71 -3.57 -6.84
CA ASP A 61 -3.16 -3.73 -6.80
C ASP A 61 -3.82 -3.28 -8.09
N THR A 62 -3.48 -2.09 -8.59
CA THR A 62 -3.99 -1.58 -9.87
C THR A 62 -3.64 -2.53 -11.01
N THR A 63 -2.44 -3.09 -11.01
CA THR A 63 -2.02 -4.08 -12.01
C THR A 63 -2.80 -5.39 -11.90
N LEU A 64 -3.09 -5.86 -10.69
CA LEU A 64 -3.89 -7.07 -10.47
C LEU A 64 -5.36 -6.86 -10.86
N LYS A 65 -5.95 -5.71 -10.54
CA LYS A 65 -7.29 -5.32 -11.03
C LYS A 65 -7.32 -5.31 -12.56
N PHE A 66 -6.31 -4.70 -13.20
CA PHE A 66 -6.18 -4.71 -14.67
C PHE A 66 -6.06 -6.11 -15.25
N LEU A 67 -5.24 -6.99 -14.64
CA LEU A 67 -5.07 -8.38 -15.04
C LEU A 67 -6.41 -9.13 -15.05
N LEU A 68 -7.18 -9.04 -13.96
CA LEU A 68 -8.48 -9.70 -13.83
C LEU A 68 -9.46 -9.21 -14.89
N LYS A 69 -9.60 -7.88 -15.01
CA LYS A 69 -10.47 -7.28 -16.04
C LYS A 69 -10.11 -7.75 -17.45
N LYS A 70 -8.82 -7.80 -17.79
CA LYS A 70 -8.37 -8.25 -19.11
C LYS A 70 -8.56 -9.75 -19.36
N LEU A 71 -8.52 -10.57 -18.32
CA LEU A 71 -8.82 -12.00 -18.43
C LEU A 71 -10.33 -12.24 -18.58
N ASP A 72 -11.15 -11.46 -17.90
CA ASP A 72 -12.61 -11.54 -18.01
C ASP A 72 -13.09 -11.07 -19.41
N GLU A 73 -12.48 -10.02 -19.97
CA GLU A 73 -12.75 -9.54 -21.33
C GLU A 73 -12.44 -10.57 -22.45
N GLN A 74 -11.57 -11.57 -22.19
CA GLN A 74 -11.19 -12.58 -23.18
C GLN A 74 -12.29 -13.61 -23.47
N ASN A 75 -13.34 -13.70 -22.62
CA ASN A 75 -14.51 -14.57 -22.81
C ASN A 75 -14.20 -16.05 -23.17
N SER A 76 -13.05 -16.57 -22.74
CA SER A 76 -12.68 -17.97 -22.93
C SER A 76 -12.90 -18.77 -21.64
N ALA A 77 -13.25 -20.05 -21.75
CA ALA A 77 -13.42 -20.91 -20.57
C ALA A 77 -12.13 -20.98 -19.73
N LEU A 78 -10.97 -20.96 -20.39
CA LEU A 78 -9.67 -20.93 -19.73
C LEU A 78 -9.42 -19.62 -18.99
N SER A 79 -9.63 -18.48 -19.63
CA SER A 79 -9.38 -17.16 -19.04
C SER A 79 -10.29 -16.92 -17.84
N PHE A 80 -11.57 -17.32 -17.93
CA PHE A 80 -12.52 -17.27 -16.82
C PHE A 80 -12.05 -18.14 -15.64
N LYS A 81 -11.68 -19.41 -15.90
CA LYS A 81 -11.18 -20.30 -14.84
C LYS A 81 -9.89 -19.76 -14.21
N LEU A 82 -8.99 -19.18 -15.01
CA LEU A 82 -7.77 -18.57 -14.53
C LEU A 82 -8.08 -17.34 -13.66
N ALA A 83 -8.96 -16.45 -14.11
CA ALA A 83 -9.39 -15.27 -13.35
C ALA A 83 -10.02 -15.67 -12.00
N MET A 84 -10.93 -16.64 -11.98
CA MET A 84 -11.52 -17.14 -10.73
C MET A 84 -10.47 -17.68 -9.75
N ASN A 85 -9.51 -18.46 -10.23
CA ASN A 85 -8.43 -18.97 -9.39
C ASN A 85 -7.53 -17.85 -8.87
N LEU A 86 -7.22 -16.85 -9.71
CA LEU A 86 -6.44 -15.68 -9.30
C LEU A 86 -7.18 -14.86 -8.23
N ARG A 87 -8.49 -14.62 -8.40
CA ARG A 87 -9.32 -13.93 -7.40
C ARG A 87 -9.26 -14.63 -6.03
N SER A 88 -9.41 -15.96 -6.02
CA SER A 88 -9.30 -16.76 -4.79
C SER A 88 -7.90 -16.64 -4.15
N ARG A 89 -6.83 -16.70 -4.95
CA ARG A 89 -5.45 -16.56 -4.45
C ARG A 89 -5.13 -15.16 -3.94
N ILE A 90 -5.62 -14.12 -4.62
CA ILE A 90 -5.45 -12.73 -4.21
C ILE A 90 -6.14 -12.52 -2.86
N LYS A 91 -7.39 -12.96 -2.72
CA LYS A 91 -8.14 -12.86 -1.46
C LYS A 91 -7.42 -13.53 -0.27
N GLN A 92 -6.77 -14.68 -0.51
CA GLN A 92 -6.04 -15.41 0.54
C GLN A 92 -4.73 -14.73 0.97
N ARG A 93 -4.08 -13.96 0.07
CA ARG A 93 -2.69 -13.50 0.27
C ARG A 93 -2.53 -11.99 0.34
N ARG A 94 -3.55 -11.23 -0.06
CA ARG A 94 -3.55 -9.77 -0.02
C ARG A 94 -3.37 -9.29 1.42
N LEU A 95 -2.39 -8.43 1.64
CA LEU A 95 -2.15 -7.81 2.94
C LEU A 95 -3.08 -6.62 3.15
N LEU A 96 -3.52 -6.43 4.40
CA LEU A 96 -4.33 -5.27 4.78
C LEU A 96 -3.60 -3.94 4.54
N LEU A 97 -2.27 -3.94 4.64
CA LEU A 97 -1.41 -2.78 4.34
C LEU A 97 -1.62 -2.24 2.92
N ALA A 98 -1.97 -3.10 1.95
CA ALA A 98 -2.26 -2.66 0.58
C ALA A 98 -3.51 -1.78 0.52
N GLY A 99 -4.56 -2.16 1.26
CA GLY A 99 -5.78 -1.38 1.40
C GLY A 99 -5.56 -0.07 2.15
N VAL A 100 -4.75 -0.09 3.22
CA VAL A 100 -4.36 1.13 3.95
C VAL A 100 -3.57 2.07 3.05
N LEU A 101 -2.65 1.55 2.23
CA LEU A 101 -1.90 2.37 1.28
C LEU A 101 -2.81 2.98 0.21
N HIS A 102 -3.83 2.25 -0.27
CA HIS A 102 -4.82 2.79 -1.21
C HIS A 102 -5.57 3.96 -0.58
N TYR A 103 -6.10 3.81 0.64
CA TYR A 103 -6.73 4.89 1.41
C TYR A 103 -5.81 6.12 1.55
N LEU A 104 -4.56 5.89 1.94
CA LEU A 104 -3.58 6.97 2.13
C LEU A 104 -3.08 7.58 0.80
N HIS A 105 -3.26 6.90 -0.33
CA HIS A 105 -2.83 7.43 -1.63
C HIS A 105 -3.85 8.44 -2.15
N ASP A 106 -5.14 8.06 -2.13
CA ASP A 106 -6.24 8.89 -2.59
C ASP A 106 -7.54 8.47 -1.90
N TRP A 107 -8.07 9.33 -1.01
CA TRP A 107 -9.30 9.04 -0.27
C TRP A 107 -10.56 9.17 -1.16
N GLU A 108 -10.54 10.05 -2.17
CA GLU A 108 -11.68 10.27 -3.06
C GLU A 108 -11.89 9.02 -3.91
N ASP A 109 -10.83 8.52 -4.52
CA ASP A 109 -10.85 7.25 -5.26
C ASP A 109 -11.20 6.07 -4.34
N PHE A 110 -10.64 6.03 -3.14
CA PHE A 110 -10.94 4.98 -2.17
C PHE A 110 -12.41 4.97 -1.74
N SER A 111 -13.06 6.13 -1.60
CA SER A 111 -14.46 6.22 -1.18
C SER A 111 -15.45 6.00 -2.33
N THR A 112 -15.11 6.46 -3.54
CA THR A 112 -16.01 6.46 -4.70
C THR A 112 -16.02 5.17 -5.51
N GLN A 113 -14.94 4.36 -5.48
CA GLN A 113 -14.92 3.10 -6.21
C GLN A 113 -15.88 2.07 -5.58
N ASP A 114 -17.12 2.00 -6.07
CA ASP A 114 -17.91 0.77 -6.00
C ASP A 114 -17.26 -0.26 -6.92
N ASP A 115 -16.17 -0.86 -6.44
CA ASP A 115 -15.45 -1.88 -7.19
C ASP A 115 -16.37 -3.09 -7.37
N ASP A 116 -16.66 -3.45 -8.62
CA ASP A 116 -17.27 -4.75 -9.01
C ASP A 116 -16.48 -5.95 -8.41
N ASP A 117 -15.22 -5.69 -8.06
CA ASP A 117 -14.27 -6.61 -7.45
C ASP A 117 -14.11 -6.47 -5.93
N THR A 118 -15.06 -5.85 -5.23
CA THR A 118 -15.04 -5.66 -3.75
C THR A 118 -14.80 -6.98 -3.00
N HIS A 119 -15.27 -8.11 -3.55
CA HIS A 119 -15.04 -9.44 -2.97
C HIS A 119 -13.58 -9.91 -3.02
N THR A 120 -12.82 -9.46 -4.02
CA THR A 120 -11.41 -9.81 -4.22
C THR A 120 -10.48 -8.81 -3.52
N PHE A 121 -10.86 -7.54 -3.50
CA PHE A 121 -10.09 -6.44 -2.91
C PHE A 121 -10.90 -5.76 -1.79
N PRO A 122 -11.02 -6.39 -0.61
CA PRO A 122 -11.78 -5.81 0.49
C PRO A 122 -11.13 -4.51 0.98
N LYS A 123 -11.94 -3.48 1.17
CA LYS A 123 -11.53 -2.21 1.76
C LYS A 123 -11.44 -2.37 3.30
N PRO A 124 -10.34 -1.95 3.93
CA PRO A 124 -10.23 -1.97 5.39
C PRO A 124 -11.18 -0.94 6.01
N ASN A 125 -11.70 -1.25 7.19
CA ASN A 125 -12.55 -0.31 7.94
C ASN A 125 -11.70 0.82 8.54
N GLY A 126 -12.32 1.98 8.85
CA GLY A 126 -11.62 3.12 9.46
C GLY A 126 -10.87 2.75 10.75
N ILE A 127 -11.46 1.86 11.55
CA ILE A 127 -10.83 1.32 12.78
C ILE A 127 -9.59 0.50 12.43
N ASP A 128 -9.70 -0.42 11.46
CA ASP A 128 -8.57 -1.27 11.04
C ASP A 128 -7.42 -0.43 10.46
N ILE A 129 -7.75 0.64 9.73
CA ILE A 129 -6.77 1.60 9.20
C ILE A 129 -6.07 2.30 10.38
N ALA A 130 -6.82 2.81 11.35
CA ALA A 130 -6.27 3.52 12.50
C ALA A 130 -5.33 2.61 13.31
N ASP A 131 -5.76 1.39 13.58
CA ASP A 131 -5.00 0.41 14.35
C ASP A 131 -3.73 -0.02 13.60
N THR A 132 -3.82 -0.22 12.28
CA THR A 132 -2.66 -0.58 11.45
C THR A 132 -1.63 0.54 11.43
N ILE A 133 -2.06 1.79 11.28
CA ILE A 133 -1.18 2.96 11.29
C ILE A 133 -0.56 3.14 12.68
N THR A 134 -1.35 3.01 13.73
CA THR A 134 -0.86 3.09 15.12
C THR A 134 0.22 2.04 15.38
N ASN A 135 -0.05 0.79 15.02
CA ASN A 135 0.90 -0.32 15.16
C ASN A 135 2.19 -0.08 14.36
N LEU A 136 2.07 0.39 13.11
CA LEU A 136 3.20 0.69 12.25
C LEU A 136 4.11 1.77 12.87
N LEU A 137 3.53 2.87 13.33
CA LEU A 137 4.28 3.99 13.91
C LEU A 137 4.89 3.63 15.27
N GLN A 138 4.21 2.83 16.09
CA GLN A 138 4.75 2.30 17.34
C GLN A 138 5.94 1.37 17.11
N GLN A 139 5.85 0.44 16.15
CA GLN A 139 6.95 -0.45 15.80
C GLN A 139 8.19 0.32 15.33
N LEU A 140 7.98 1.40 14.58
CA LEU A 140 9.05 2.26 14.08
C LEU A 140 9.57 3.26 15.12
N LYS A 141 9.03 3.25 16.35
CA LYS A 141 9.35 4.16 17.46
C LYS A 141 9.32 5.63 17.01
N TYR A 142 8.36 5.97 16.15
CA TYR A 142 8.25 7.33 15.63
C TYR A 142 7.98 8.29 16.78
N LYS A 143 8.85 9.30 16.94
CA LYS A 143 8.64 10.44 17.82
C LYS A 143 8.42 11.65 16.93
N PRO A 144 7.27 12.36 17.05
CA PRO A 144 7.10 13.61 16.32
C PRO A 144 8.26 14.54 16.71
N LYS A 145 8.91 15.14 15.72
CA LYS A 145 9.88 16.20 15.98
C LYS A 145 9.12 17.37 16.60
N ASP A 146 9.62 17.94 17.70
CA ASP A 146 8.98 19.05 18.44
C ASP A 146 8.68 20.30 17.58
N THR A 147 9.10 20.32 16.31
CA THR A 147 8.92 21.43 15.36
C THR A 147 7.63 21.38 14.53
N ASP A 148 6.89 20.27 14.50
CA ASP A 148 5.67 20.14 13.66
C ASP A 148 4.36 20.24 14.47
N THR A 149 4.43 20.73 15.71
CA THR A 149 3.23 21.01 16.49
C THR A 149 2.60 22.30 15.94
N ILE A 150 1.71 22.16 14.96
CA ILE A 150 0.72 23.20 14.68
C ILE A 150 0.02 23.46 16.01
N PRO A 151 0.05 24.68 16.58
CA PRO A 151 -0.71 24.96 17.78
C PRO A 151 -2.18 24.81 17.40
N VAL A 152 -2.79 23.71 17.85
CA VAL A 152 -4.24 23.56 17.87
C VAL A 152 -4.73 24.66 18.81
N ILE A 153 -5.04 25.82 18.25
CA ILE A 153 -5.87 26.81 18.89
C ILE A 153 -7.23 26.14 19.00
N LEU A 154 -7.47 25.49 20.14
CA LEU A 154 -8.83 25.23 20.63
C LEU A 154 -9.47 26.59 20.81
N SER A 155 -10.03 27.10 19.71
CA SER A 155 -10.90 28.25 19.74
C SER A 155 -12.19 27.78 20.40
N GLU A 156 -12.27 27.90 21.72
CA GLU A 156 -13.53 27.90 22.46
C GLU A 156 -14.33 29.11 21.99
N ARG A 157 -14.97 28.98 20.83
CA ARG A 157 -15.94 29.94 20.32
C ARG A 157 -17.28 29.54 20.95
N SER A 158 -17.46 29.92 22.21
CA SER A 158 -18.76 29.85 22.87
C SER A 158 -19.75 30.71 22.09
N VAL A 159 -20.74 30.02 21.55
CA VAL A 159 -21.80 30.52 20.69
C VAL A 159 -22.66 31.48 21.50
N LEU A 160 -22.74 32.73 21.03
CA LEU A 160 -23.67 33.72 21.52
C LEU A 160 -25.03 33.48 20.83
N SER A 161 -26.05 33.06 21.58
CA SER A 161 -27.44 33.19 21.16
C SER A 161 -28.36 33.41 22.36
N SER A 162 -28.75 34.66 22.47
CA SER A 162 -29.86 35.30 23.20
C SER A 162 -31.15 34.51 23.45
N SER A 163 -31.75 34.70 24.63
CA SER A 163 -33.12 35.25 24.76
C SER A 163 -33.43 35.80 26.17
N SER A 164 -34.02 37.00 26.16
CA SER A 164 -34.74 37.79 27.19
C SER A 164 -35.67 36.98 28.11
N SER A 165 -36.11 37.37 29.31
CA SER A 165 -36.17 38.60 30.14
C SER A 165 -36.73 38.13 31.50
N SER A 166 -36.35 38.64 32.66
CA SER A 166 -37.12 39.64 33.45
C SER A 166 -36.54 39.76 34.88
N ASP A 167 -36.82 40.92 35.48
CA ASP A 167 -36.36 41.52 36.74
C ASP A 167 -36.15 40.61 37.96
N ALA A 168 -35.03 40.82 38.67
CA ALA A 168 -34.96 40.88 40.13
C ALA A 168 -33.56 41.30 40.63
N GLU A 169 -33.51 42.47 41.26
CA GLU A 169 -32.62 42.96 42.32
C GLU A 169 -31.19 42.40 42.46
N VAL A 170 -30.24 43.31 42.24
CA VAL A 170 -28.82 43.19 42.56
C VAL A 170 -28.63 43.05 44.09
N VAL A 171 -28.22 41.86 44.53
CA VAL A 171 -27.55 41.66 45.82
C VAL A 171 -26.15 41.13 45.54
N VAL A 172 -25.18 42.03 45.61
CA VAL A 172 -23.75 41.70 45.57
C VAL A 172 -23.43 40.97 46.86
N HIS A 173 -23.40 39.64 46.82
CA HIS A 173 -22.67 38.88 47.84
C HIS A 173 -21.18 39.04 47.53
N GLU A 174 -20.52 39.98 48.23
CA GLU A 174 -19.07 39.99 48.37
C GLU A 174 -18.65 38.65 48.98
N LEU A 175 -18.13 37.74 48.14
CA LEU A 175 -17.43 36.56 48.58
C LEU A 175 -16.28 36.99 49.49
N THR A 176 -16.24 36.43 50.68
CA THR A 176 -15.23 36.77 51.68
C THR A 176 -13.84 36.45 51.15
N LEU A 177 -12.82 37.22 51.55
CA LEU A 177 -11.41 36.99 51.16
C LEU A 177 -10.96 35.55 51.38
N GLN A 178 -11.55 34.88 52.37
CA GLN A 178 -11.35 33.46 52.67
C GLN A 178 -11.80 32.54 51.52
N GLU A 179 -12.99 32.77 50.95
CA GLU A 179 -13.53 31.97 49.85
C GLU A 179 -12.78 32.22 48.53
N GLN A 180 -12.28 33.45 48.31
CA GLN A 180 -11.41 33.75 47.17
C GLN A 180 -10.05 33.07 47.31
N LEU A 181 -9.47 33.09 48.51
CA LEU A 181 -8.23 32.38 48.83
C LEU A 181 -8.39 30.86 48.64
N ASP A 182 -9.50 30.29 49.10
CA ASP A 182 -9.80 28.87 48.95
C ASP A 182 -9.99 28.48 47.48
N LYS A 183 -10.61 29.35 46.66
CA LYS A 183 -10.74 29.15 45.20
C LYS A 183 -9.37 29.16 44.50
N GLU A 184 -8.47 30.03 44.94
CA GLU A 184 -7.13 30.16 44.36
C GLU A 184 -6.17 29.06 44.85
N LEU A 185 -6.35 28.59 46.09
CA LEU A 185 -5.68 27.40 46.63
C LEU A 185 -6.16 26.12 45.94
N GLU A 186 -7.45 25.98 45.62
CA GLU A 186 -7.97 24.87 44.81
C GLU A 186 -7.44 24.89 43.37
N LYS A 187 -7.19 26.07 42.79
CA LYS A 187 -6.47 26.18 41.51
C LYS A 187 -5.00 25.73 41.63
N CYS A 188 -4.34 25.99 42.77
CA CYS A 188 -2.96 25.54 43.01
C CYS A 188 -2.86 24.04 43.33
N LYS A 189 -3.90 23.42 43.91
CA LYS A 189 -3.99 21.98 44.15
C LYS A 189 -4.31 21.16 42.89
N LYS A 190 -4.68 21.80 41.77
CA LYS A 190 -4.65 21.16 40.46
C LYS A 190 -3.18 20.97 40.09
N THR A 191 -2.61 19.85 40.57
CA THR A 191 -1.39 19.28 40.02
C THR A 191 -1.46 19.39 38.50
N PRO A 192 -0.40 19.85 37.80
CA PRO A 192 -0.37 19.70 36.36
C PRO A 192 -0.70 18.23 36.11
N LYS A 193 -1.77 17.95 35.34
CA LYS A 193 -1.97 16.60 34.84
C LYS A 193 -0.63 16.24 34.23
N ASN A 194 0.10 15.33 34.86
CA ASN A 194 1.17 14.61 34.20
C ASN A 194 0.61 14.32 32.82
N ARG A 195 1.30 14.75 31.76
CA ARG A 195 0.89 14.47 30.37
C ARG A 195 0.87 12.95 30.25
N SER A 196 -0.25 12.37 30.65
CA SER A 196 -0.54 10.96 30.72
C SER A 196 -0.63 10.53 29.28
N ASP A 197 0.27 9.63 28.90
CA ASP A 197 0.27 8.84 27.69
C ASP A 197 -0.07 9.63 26.43
N PHE A 198 0.95 9.87 25.60
CA PHE A 198 0.77 10.34 24.24
C PHE A 198 -0.24 9.43 23.51
N ASP A 199 -1.49 9.88 23.41
CA ASP A 199 -2.60 9.12 22.82
C ASP A 199 -2.52 9.16 21.30
N LEU A 200 -1.55 8.44 20.76
CA LEU A 200 -1.31 8.31 19.33
C LEU A 200 -2.57 7.84 18.58
N SER A 201 -3.36 6.94 19.19
CA SER A 201 -4.59 6.43 18.58
C SER A 201 -5.65 7.53 18.45
N GLY A 202 -5.84 8.35 19.49
CA GLY A 202 -6.72 9.52 19.46
C GLY A 202 -6.31 10.52 18.37
N PHE A 203 -5.01 10.84 18.27
CA PHE A 203 -4.52 11.76 17.23
C PHE A 203 -4.72 11.22 15.80
N ILE A 204 -4.45 9.94 15.57
CA ILE A 204 -4.65 9.32 14.24
C ILE A 204 -6.12 9.37 13.84
N LYS A 205 -7.05 9.09 14.75
CA LYS A 205 -8.50 9.15 14.46
C LYS A 205 -8.96 10.55 14.07
N VAL A 206 -8.45 11.57 14.76
CA VAL A 206 -8.74 12.97 14.42
C VAL A 206 -8.16 13.31 13.05
N GLU A 207 -6.94 12.87 12.77
CA GLU A 207 -6.28 13.12 11.48
C GLU A 207 -7.00 12.41 10.32
N GLN A 208 -7.49 11.18 10.53
CA GLN A 208 -8.32 10.46 9.57
C GLN A 208 -9.61 11.20 9.26
N ALA A 209 -10.34 11.67 10.28
CA ALA A 209 -11.58 12.41 10.09
C ALA A 209 -11.35 13.71 9.29
N MET A 210 -10.22 14.40 9.54
CA MET A 210 -9.85 15.58 8.76
C MET A 210 -9.52 15.23 7.31
N TYR A 211 -8.79 14.15 7.08
CA TYR A 211 -8.42 13.68 5.75
C TYR A 211 -9.67 13.29 4.93
N GLU A 212 -10.60 12.54 5.53
CA GLU A 212 -11.88 12.13 4.91
C GLU A 212 -12.81 13.31 4.63
N SER A 213 -12.68 14.42 5.36
CA SER A 213 -13.46 15.64 5.12
C SER A 213 -12.93 16.49 3.94
N GLY A 214 -12.02 15.94 3.13
CA GLY A 214 -11.34 16.67 2.04
C GLY A 214 -10.09 17.42 2.47
N GLY A 215 -9.57 17.14 3.67
CA GLY A 215 -8.31 17.70 4.17
C GLY A 215 -7.07 17.01 3.56
N GLN A 216 -5.89 17.58 3.81
CA GLN A 216 -4.63 16.92 3.47
C GLN A 216 -4.23 15.91 4.56
N ARG A 217 -3.38 14.94 4.20
CA ARG A 217 -2.74 14.03 5.17
C ARG A 217 -1.94 14.84 6.18
N GLY A 218 -2.19 14.65 7.46
CA GLY A 218 -1.36 15.25 8.50
C GLY A 218 -0.03 14.53 8.66
N VAL A 219 0.63 14.77 9.79
CA VAL A 219 1.99 14.29 10.03
C VAL A 219 2.04 12.77 10.19
N TYR A 220 1.09 12.17 10.94
CA TYR A 220 1.13 10.73 11.23
C TYR A 220 0.75 9.91 9.99
N LEU A 221 -0.27 10.34 9.24
CA LEU A 221 -0.70 9.68 8.01
C LEU A 221 0.35 9.83 6.90
N THR A 222 1.00 11.00 6.78
CA THR A 222 2.07 11.22 5.79
C THR A 222 3.27 10.34 6.08
N GLU A 223 3.65 10.20 7.35
CA GLU A 223 4.78 9.37 7.72
C GLU A 223 4.48 7.87 7.52
N ALA A 224 3.27 7.43 7.89
CA ALA A 224 2.81 6.07 7.61
C ALA A 224 2.78 5.77 6.10
N TYR A 225 2.29 6.72 5.30
CA TYR A 225 2.30 6.64 3.84
C TYR A 225 3.73 6.47 3.30
N ARG A 226 4.68 7.28 3.80
CA ARG A 226 6.09 7.21 3.40
C ARG A 226 6.69 5.82 3.67
N TYR A 227 6.41 5.24 4.84
CA TYR A 227 6.89 3.89 5.17
C TYR A 227 6.24 2.81 4.29
N LEU A 228 4.92 2.89 4.05
CA LEU A 228 4.24 1.93 3.20
C LEU A 228 4.69 2.01 1.74
N MET A 229 5.08 3.18 1.25
CA MET A 229 5.65 3.37 -0.09
C MET A 229 7.02 2.70 -0.26
N CYS A 230 7.76 2.44 0.82
CA CYS A 230 9.02 1.69 0.77
C CYS A 230 8.82 0.16 0.64
N VAL A 231 7.60 -0.34 0.83
CA VAL A 231 7.31 -1.77 0.72
C VAL A 231 7.19 -2.16 -0.75
N LEU A 232 8.21 -2.87 -1.23
CA LEU A 232 8.25 -3.41 -2.59
C LEU A 232 7.24 -4.56 -2.74
N PRO A 233 6.48 -4.61 -3.84
CA PRO A 233 5.52 -5.69 -4.07
C PRO A 233 6.17 -7.02 -4.46
N THR A 234 7.44 -7.02 -4.90
CA THR A 234 8.18 -8.23 -5.29
C THR A 234 9.66 -8.17 -4.90
N SER A 235 10.29 -9.35 -4.76
CA SER A 235 11.73 -9.53 -4.54
C SER A 235 12.57 -9.46 -5.82
N VAL A 236 11.97 -9.14 -6.97
CA VAL A 236 12.60 -9.36 -8.28
C VAL A 236 13.83 -8.48 -8.52
N GLU A 237 13.91 -7.28 -7.94
CA GLU A 237 15.12 -6.47 -8.10
C GLU A 237 16.33 -7.11 -7.40
N SER A 238 16.13 -7.68 -6.22
CA SER A 238 17.15 -8.48 -5.53
C SER A 238 17.49 -9.73 -6.33
N GLU A 239 16.50 -10.44 -6.88
CA GLU A 239 16.72 -11.62 -7.73
C GLU A 239 17.53 -11.29 -8.99
N ARG A 240 17.31 -10.13 -9.62
CA ARG A 240 18.13 -9.66 -10.76
C ARG A 240 19.58 -9.41 -10.33
N ALA A 241 19.79 -8.89 -9.13
CA ALA A 241 21.12 -8.72 -8.56
C ALA A 241 21.80 -10.07 -8.36
N PHE A 242 21.13 -11.03 -7.72
CA PHE A 242 21.66 -12.36 -7.46
C PHE A 242 21.86 -13.19 -8.74
N SER A 243 20.95 -13.07 -9.71
CA SER A 243 21.08 -13.72 -11.02
C SER A 243 22.34 -13.24 -11.75
N SER A 244 22.63 -11.93 -11.69
CA SER A 244 23.86 -11.36 -12.23
C SER A 244 25.09 -11.82 -11.43
N ALA A 245 24.96 -11.92 -10.10
CA ALA A 245 26.02 -12.39 -9.22
C ALA A 245 26.36 -13.87 -9.43
N GLY A 246 25.43 -14.67 -9.98
CA GLY A 246 25.63 -16.09 -10.25
C GLY A 246 26.88 -16.42 -11.08
N TYR A 247 27.36 -15.49 -11.92
CA TYR A 247 28.65 -15.64 -12.63
C TYR A 247 29.86 -15.73 -11.70
N PHE A 248 29.79 -15.03 -10.55
CA PHE A 248 30.83 -14.99 -9.53
C PHE A 248 30.59 -15.97 -8.38
N CYS A 249 29.41 -16.61 -8.31
CA CYS A 249 29.10 -17.60 -7.29
C CYS A 249 29.35 -19.04 -7.77
N THR A 250 29.02 -19.34 -9.04
CA THR A 250 28.87 -20.75 -9.48
C THR A 250 29.98 -21.23 -10.41
N LYS A 251 30.61 -20.34 -11.17
CA LYS A 251 31.63 -20.74 -12.15
C LYS A 251 32.97 -20.88 -11.45
N ILE A 252 33.50 -22.10 -11.41
CA ILE A 252 34.77 -22.49 -10.74
C ILE A 252 35.94 -21.51 -10.99
N ARG A 253 36.02 -20.90 -12.18
CA ARG A 253 37.13 -19.97 -12.52
C ARG A 253 36.90 -18.52 -12.09
N SER A 254 35.70 -18.18 -11.65
CA SER A 254 35.29 -16.80 -11.33
C SER A 254 34.65 -16.73 -9.94
N THR A 255 34.76 -17.79 -9.14
CA THR A 255 34.20 -17.83 -7.78
C THR A 255 34.93 -16.85 -6.89
N LEU A 256 34.19 -15.90 -6.32
CA LEU A 256 34.65 -15.04 -5.24
C LEU A 256 34.31 -15.67 -3.89
N SER A 257 34.96 -15.21 -2.82
CA SER A 257 34.52 -15.57 -1.46
C SER A 257 33.18 -14.92 -1.14
N ASP A 258 32.42 -15.51 -0.22
CA ASP A 258 31.10 -15.01 0.19
C ASP A 258 31.18 -13.55 0.69
N GLU A 259 32.21 -13.22 1.47
CA GLU A 259 32.43 -11.87 1.98
C GLU A 259 32.67 -10.85 0.86
N MET A 260 33.44 -11.21 -0.17
CA MET A 260 33.65 -10.34 -1.34
C MET A 260 32.38 -10.19 -2.17
N LEU A 261 31.58 -11.26 -2.28
CA LEU A 261 30.31 -11.23 -3.00
C LEU A 261 29.31 -10.29 -2.32
N ASP A 262 29.20 -10.37 -1.00
CA ASP A 262 28.35 -9.50 -0.19
C ASP A 262 28.78 -8.04 -0.32
N ALA A 263 30.08 -7.76 -0.19
CA ALA A 263 30.63 -6.42 -0.36
C ALA A 263 30.33 -5.86 -1.76
N LEU A 264 30.45 -6.68 -2.81
CA LEU A 264 30.20 -6.29 -4.20
C LEU A 264 28.71 -6.01 -4.44
N LEU A 265 27.82 -6.86 -3.91
CA LEU A 265 26.38 -6.68 -3.98
C LEU A 265 25.94 -5.40 -3.25
N PHE A 266 26.46 -5.16 -2.06
CA PHE A 266 26.21 -3.94 -1.30
C PHE A 266 26.68 -2.70 -2.05
N LEU A 267 27.92 -2.72 -2.56
CA LEU A 267 28.50 -1.61 -3.30
C LEU A 267 27.71 -1.30 -4.58
N ARG A 268 27.23 -2.34 -5.28
CA ARG A 268 26.35 -2.20 -6.45
C ARG A 268 25.04 -1.51 -6.07
N ALA A 269 24.39 -1.95 -5.00
CA ALA A 269 23.14 -1.35 -4.53
C ALA A 269 23.34 0.14 -4.18
N HIS A 270 24.39 0.46 -3.43
CA HIS A 270 24.72 1.84 -3.05
C HIS A 270 24.94 2.74 -4.27
N TYR A 271 25.72 2.31 -5.27
CA TYR A 271 25.93 3.12 -6.48
C TYR A 271 24.68 3.24 -7.37
N GLN A 272 23.79 2.24 -7.35
CA GLN A 272 22.51 2.32 -8.05
C GLN A 272 21.59 3.36 -7.42
N GLU A 273 21.50 3.39 -6.09
CA GLU A 273 20.71 4.36 -5.36
C GLU A 273 21.24 5.79 -5.56
N GLN A 274 22.56 5.99 -5.45
CA GLN A 274 23.16 7.29 -5.72
C GLN A 274 22.91 7.80 -7.14
N ARG A 275 22.83 6.91 -8.13
CA ARG A 275 22.49 7.29 -9.50
C ARG A 275 21.02 7.66 -9.65
N SER A 276 20.13 7.05 -8.87
CA SER A 276 18.71 7.39 -8.85
C SER A 276 18.48 8.77 -8.23
N LEU A 277 19.19 9.11 -7.16
CA LEU A 277 19.08 10.41 -6.46
C LEU A 277 19.61 11.59 -7.29
N LYS A 278 20.41 11.34 -8.32
CA LYS A 278 20.98 12.37 -9.21
C LYS A 278 20.11 12.67 -10.45
N LYS A 279 19.01 11.94 -10.65
CA LYS A 279 18.06 12.15 -11.75
C LYS A 279 16.86 12.95 -11.24
#